data_AF-A0A949BD45-F1
#
_entry.id   AF-A0A949BD45-F1
#
_cell.length_a   1.000
_cell.length_b   1.000
_cell.length_c   1.000
_cell.angle_alpha   90.00
_cell.angle_beta   90.00
_cell.angle_gamma   90.00
#
_symmetry.space_group_name_H-M   'P 1'
#
loop_
_entity.id
_entity.type
_entity.pdbx_description
1 polymer ?
#
loop_
_entity_poly.entity_id
_entity_poly.type
_entity_poly.pdbx_seq_one_letter_code
_entity_poly.pdbx_strand_id
1 'polypeptide(L)'
;MDIKIDKDLLRSWCEMEDSSDYLERMVAFANNSTKERFDVLLREYGQLLKERIDYCKGILNTHKDVLIYYTLAELYNRQDPDESPDYLYKRAVRYYCIKAVRLDRNYAPAWALLAYAYSWIALFGGDAGDDNVIADIKVLPIKEETGIESVLPASFSDILSEGQKRKLKCIERAIYCIRKALKIEPLNTAYQFHLKQYCHQRNEEYKPENLPRSLM
;
A
#
# COMPACT_ATOMS: atom_id res chain seq x y z
N MET A 1 7.90 26.02 -20.12
CA MET A 1 8.62 26.33 -18.87
C MET A 1 9.00 24.99 -18.30
N ASP A 2 10.28 24.60 -18.38
CA ASP A 2 10.71 23.28 -17.89
C ASP A 2 10.66 23.30 -16.36
N ILE A 3 9.70 22.60 -15.78
CA ILE A 3 9.57 22.46 -14.34
C ILE A 3 10.70 21.55 -13.88
N LYS A 4 11.76 22.12 -13.30
CA LYS A 4 12.85 21.33 -12.73
C LYS A 4 12.33 20.53 -11.53
N ILE A 5 12.57 19.21 -11.54
CA ILE A 5 12.25 18.34 -10.41
C ILE A 5 13.17 18.72 -9.24
N ASP A 6 12.57 19.16 -8.13
CA ASP A 6 13.28 19.32 -6.86
C ASP A 6 13.30 17.98 -6.11
N LYS A 7 14.37 17.21 -6.31
CA LYS A 7 14.51 15.88 -5.71
C LYS A 7 14.69 15.94 -4.19
N ASP A 8 15.24 17.02 -3.66
CA ASP A 8 15.46 17.18 -2.23
C ASP A 8 14.13 17.50 -1.54
N LEU A 9 13.28 18.33 -2.15
CA LEU A 9 11.90 18.53 -1.72
C LEU A 9 11.12 17.21 -1.70
N LEU A 10 11.17 16.43 -2.78
CA LEU A 10 10.46 15.14 -2.85
C LEU A 10 10.97 14.14 -1.81
N ARG A 11 12.28 14.07 -1.57
CA ARG A 11 12.86 13.24 -0.49
C ARG A 11 12.36 13.69 0.87
N SER A 12 12.39 15.00 1.14
CA SER A 12 11.87 15.55 2.40
C SER A 12 10.39 15.20 2.63
N TRP A 13 9.61 15.04 1.56
CA TRP A 13 8.22 14.60 1.65
C TRP A 13 8.05 13.11 1.88
N CYS A 14 8.98 12.28 1.38
CA CYS A 14 9.02 10.86 1.70
C CYS A 14 9.49 10.61 3.13
N GLU A 15 10.50 11.36 3.56
CA GLU A 15 11.15 11.29 4.88
C GLU A 15 10.40 12.06 5.96
N MET A 16 9.40 12.87 5.58
CA MET A 16 8.53 13.55 6.54
C MET A 16 7.91 12.52 7.47
N GLU A 17 8.07 12.78 8.77
CA GLU A 17 7.85 11.88 9.91
C GLU A 17 6.72 10.88 9.68
N ASP A 18 6.99 9.64 10.06
CA ASP A 18 6.07 8.51 9.96
C ASP A 18 4.66 8.95 10.36
N SER A 19 3.64 8.52 9.62
CA SER A 19 2.26 8.97 9.90
C SER A 19 1.85 8.67 11.34
N SER A 20 2.48 7.68 11.98
CA SER A 20 2.36 7.35 13.41
C SER A 20 2.79 8.50 14.32
N ASP A 21 3.89 9.19 14.06
CA ASP A 21 4.43 10.25 14.92
C ASP A 21 3.59 11.53 14.79
N TYR A 22 3.14 11.83 13.57
CA TYR A 22 2.18 12.90 13.32
C TYR A 22 0.80 12.56 13.92
N LEU A 23 0.29 11.33 13.75
CA LEU A 23 -0.96 10.91 14.38
C LEU A 23 -0.85 10.92 15.90
N GLU A 24 0.25 10.48 16.49
CA GLU A 24 0.45 10.46 17.94
C GLU A 24 0.46 11.88 18.51
N ARG A 25 1.10 12.83 17.82
CA ARG A 25 1.01 14.25 18.16
C ARG A 25 -0.39 14.78 17.97
N MET A 26 -1.09 14.40 16.90
CA MET A 26 -2.47 14.79 16.65
C MET A 26 -3.43 14.21 17.70
N VAL A 27 -3.23 12.98 18.16
CA VAL A 27 -4.01 12.31 19.21
C VAL A 27 -3.70 12.92 20.58
N ALA A 28 -2.42 13.16 20.88
CA ALA A 28 -2.02 13.88 22.09
C ALA A 28 -2.57 15.31 22.10
N PHE A 29 -2.63 15.95 20.94
CA PHE A 29 -3.25 17.25 20.77
C PHE A 29 -4.78 17.18 20.93
N ALA A 30 -5.45 16.19 20.32
CA ALA A 30 -6.89 15.96 20.43
C ALA A 30 -7.32 15.76 21.88
N ASN A 31 -6.54 14.97 22.64
CA ASN A 31 -6.79 14.73 24.06
C ASN A 31 -6.66 15.99 24.92
N ASN A 32 -5.96 17.02 24.43
CA ASN A 32 -5.70 18.27 25.14
C ASN A 32 -6.36 19.50 24.48
N SER A 33 -7.20 19.31 23.46
CA SER A 33 -7.79 20.39 22.67
C SER A 33 -9.30 20.19 22.48
N THR A 34 -9.99 21.27 22.13
CA THR A 34 -11.41 21.16 21.75
C THR A 34 -11.52 20.45 20.40
N LYS A 35 -12.65 19.74 20.21
CA LYS A 35 -12.97 19.06 18.95
C LYS A 35 -12.86 19.99 17.75
N GLU A 36 -13.37 21.22 17.87
CA GLU A 36 -13.33 22.22 16.79
C GLU A 36 -11.90 22.58 16.37
N ARG A 37 -10.96 22.64 17.32
CA ARG A 37 -9.55 22.93 17.04
C ARG A 37 -8.85 21.76 16.37
N PHE A 38 -9.19 20.54 16.79
CA PHE A 38 -8.71 19.31 16.15
C PHE A 38 -9.22 19.20 14.69
N ASP A 39 -10.52 19.48 14.47
CA ASP A 39 -11.14 19.45 13.13
C ASP A 39 -10.53 20.50 12.18
N VAL A 40 -10.13 21.67 12.68
CA VAL A 40 -9.40 22.67 11.87
C VAL A 40 -8.03 22.13 11.45
N LEU A 41 -7.25 21.58 12.38
CA LEU A 41 -5.92 21.04 12.06
C LEU A 41 -5.99 19.87 11.08
N LEU A 42 -6.97 18.98 11.23
CA LEU A 42 -7.16 17.87 10.31
C LEU A 42 -7.45 18.37 8.89
N ARG A 43 -8.29 19.41 8.74
CA ARG A 43 -8.56 20.05 7.44
C ARG A 43 -7.34 20.73 6.85
N GLU A 44 -6.57 21.45 7.65
CA GLU A 44 -5.32 22.10 7.20
C GLU A 44 -4.31 21.06 6.72
N TYR A 45 -4.18 19.94 7.44
CA TYR A 45 -3.32 18.83 7.03
C TYR A 45 -3.79 18.16 5.74
N GLY A 46 -5.10 17.89 5.62
CA GLY A 46 -5.69 17.33 4.41
C GLY A 46 -5.48 18.25 3.19
N GLN A 47 -5.62 19.56 3.37
CA GLN A 47 -5.34 20.55 2.34
C GLN A 47 -3.86 20.53 1.92
N LEU A 48 -2.94 20.49 2.88
CA LEU A 48 -1.51 20.41 2.62
C LEU A 48 -1.13 19.14 1.84
N LEU A 49 -1.71 17.98 2.21
CA LEU A 49 -1.52 16.74 1.46
C LEU A 49 -2.04 16.87 0.02
N LYS A 50 -3.22 17.46 -0.17
CA LYS A 50 -3.80 17.67 -1.49
C LYS A 50 -2.92 18.54 -2.37
N GLU A 51 -2.43 19.67 -1.86
CA GLU A 51 -1.53 20.57 -2.59
C GLU A 51 -0.25 19.86 -3.05
N ARG A 52 0.33 19.01 -2.19
CA ARG A 52 1.53 18.20 -2.53
C ARG A 52 1.23 17.13 -3.58
N ILE A 53 0.06 16.48 -3.50
CA ILE A 53 -0.39 15.51 -4.50
C ILE A 53 -0.56 16.19 -5.86
N ASP A 54 -1.22 17.36 -5.89
CA ASP A 54 -1.47 18.11 -7.11
C ASP A 54 -0.14 18.59 -7.73
N TYR A 55 0.80 19.03 -6.90
CA TYR A 55 2.16 19.32 -7.35
C TYR A 55 2.83 18.10 -8.00
N CYS A 56 2.82 16.94 -7.31
CA CYS A 56 3.43 15.72 -7.82
C CYS A 56 2.78 15.24 -9.13
N LYS A 57 1.45 15.36 -9.26
CA LYS A 57 0.74 15.06 -10.51
C LYS A 57 1.12 16.03 -11.63
N GLY A 58 1.26 17.32 -11.31
CA GLY A 58 1.69 18.35 -12.24
C GLY A 58 3.06 18.02 -12.84
N ILE A 59 4.03 17.64 -12.01
CA ILE A 59 5.38 17.26 -12.47
C ILE A 59 5.41 15.88 -13.16
N LEU A 60 4.53 14.94 -12.81
CA LEU A 60 4.44 13.64 -13.51
C LEU A 60 4.07 13.76 -14.98
N ASN A 61 3.27 14.78 -15.33
CA ASN A 61 2.84 15.01 -16.71
C ASN A 61 4.03 15.32 -17.63
N THR A 62 5.12 15.85 -17.07
CA THR A 62 6.34 16.20 -17.80
C THR A 62 7.51 15.28 -17.49
N HIS A 63 7.53 14.64 -16.31
CA HIS A 63 8.66 13.81 -15.85
C HIS A 63 8.21 12.49 -15.22
N LYS A 64 8.58 11.38 -15.85
CA LYS A 64 8.38 10.02 -15.32
C LYS A 64 9.60 9.60 -14.51
N ASP A 65 9.61 9.91 -13.21
CA ASP A 65 10.71 9.57 -12.29
C ASP A 65 10.19 8.65 -11.16
N VAL A 66 11.03 7.68 -10.76
CA VAL A 66 10.73 6.74 -9.67
C VAL A 66 10.37 7.45 -8.37
N LEU A 67 11.10 8.53 -8.04
CA LEU A 67 10.91 9.27 -6.79
C LEU A 67 9.55 9.95 -6.78
N ILE A 68 9.12 10.56 -7.88
CA ILE A 68 7.80 11.21 -7.96
C ILE A 68 6.68 10.18 -7.76
N TYR A 69 6.77 9.02 -8.41
CA TYR A 69 5.79 7.96 -8.22
C TYR A 69 5.79 7.44 -6.79
N TYR A 70 6.96 7.24 -6.18
CA TYR A 70 7.03 6.81 -4.79
C TYR A 70 6.47 7.88 -3.82
N THR A 71 6.81 9.15 -3.99
CA THR A 71 6.27 10.26 -3.19
C THR A 71 4.76 10.33 -3.28
N LEU A 72 4.16 10.13 -4.46
CA LEU A 72 2.71 10.04 -4.59
C LEU A 72 2.13 8.87 -3.80
N ALA A 73 2.74 7.69 -3.89
CA ALA A 73 2.29 6.53 -3.13
C ALA A 73 2.31 6.82 -1.61
N GLU A 74 3.38 7.44 -1.13
CA GLU A 74 3.57 7.87 0.25
C GLU A 74 2.55 8.93 0.70
N LEU A 75 2.27 9.94 -0.12
CA LEU A 75 1.26 10.96 0.18
C LEU A 75 -0.15 10.36 0.24
N TYR A 76 -0.48 9.47 -0.70
CA TYR A 76 -1.75 8.74 -0.68
C TYR A 76 -1.86 7.80 0.52
N ASN A 77 -0.74 7.24 0.98
CA ASN A 77 -0.70 6.37 2.17
C ASN A 77 -0.99 7.13 3.48
N ARG A 78 -0.92 8.47 3.47
CA ARG A 78 -1.13 9.36 4.62
C ARG A 78 -2.51 10.04 4.67
N GLN A 79 -3.33 9.95 3.62
CA GLN A 79 -4.69 10.52 3.65
C GLN A 79 -5.57 9.81 4.71
N ASP A 80 -6.69 10.37 5.13
CA ASP A 80 -7.53 9.72 6.15
C ASP A 80 -8.26 8.48 5.56
N PRO A 81 -8.27 7.30 6.23
CA PRO A 81 -9.10 6.17 5.83
C PRO A 81 -10.62 6.43 5.88
N ASP A 82 -11.11 7.42 6.66
CA ASP A 82 -12.56 7.71 6.81
C ASP A 82 -13.12 8.62 5.69
N GLU A 83 -12.28 9.18 4.82
CA GLU A 83 -12.70 9.96 3.66
C GLU A 83 -13.06 9.05 2.46
N SER A 84 -14.26 8.47 2.53
CA SER A 84 -15.11 7.92 1.45
C SER A 84 -15.17 6.39 1.24
N PRO A 85 -16.38 5.79 1.11
CA PRO A 85 -16.56 4.42 0.59
C PRO A 85 -16.08 4.25 -0.88
N ASP A 86 -15.78 5.34 -1.59
CA ASP A 86 -15.17 5.35 -2.93
C ASP A 86 -13.63 5.32 -2.92
N TYR A 87 -12.97 5.21 -1.76
CA TYR A 87 -11.53 5.07 -1.63
C TYR A 87 -11.19 3.63 -1.26
N LEU A 88 -10.93 2.71 -2.20
CA LEU A 88 -9.74 2.66 -3.06
C LEU A 88 -8.41 3.06 -2.39
N TYR A 89 -8.37 3.23 -1.06
CA TYR A 89 -7.33 3.94 -0.31
C TYR A 89 -5.93 3.33 -0.44
N LYS A 90 -5.83 2.03 -0.72
CA LYS A 90 -4.57 1.38 -1.08
C LYS A 90 -4.44 1.04 -2.57
N ARG A 91 -5.44 1.31 -3.41
CA ARG A 91 -5.35 1.18 -4.88
C ARG A 91 -4.45 2.27 -5.47
N ALA A 92 -4.56 3.52 -5.00
CA ALA A 92 -3.66 4.60 -5.42
C ALA A 92 -2.22 4.33 -4.98
N VAL A 93 -2.02 3.98 -3.71
CA VAL A 93 -0.70 3.55 -3.18
C VAL A 93 -0.13 2.42 -4.01
N ARG A 94 -0.89 1.33 -4.22
CA ARG A 94 -0.50 0.19 -5.06
C ARG A 94 -0.15 0.61 -6.48
N TYR A 95 -0.99 1.44 -7.12
CA TYR A 95 -0.76 1.92 -8.48
C TYR A 95 0.58 2.64 -8.60
N TYR A 96 0.83 3.60 -7.72
CA TYR A 96 2.03 4.42 -7.76
C TYR A 96 3.29 3.64 -7.35
N CYS A 97 3.22 2.76 -6.36
CA CYS A 97 4.32 1.82 -6.06
C CYS A 97 4.63 0.93 -7.26
N ILE A 98 3.62 0.39 -7.96
CA ILE A 98 3.82 -0.43 -9.16
C ILE A 98 4.52 0.37 -10.27
N LYS A 99 4.17 1.64 -10.47
CA LYS A 99 4.86 2.51 -11.43
C LYS A 99 6.31 2.76 -11.02
N ALA A 100 6.57 3.01 -9.74
CA ALA A 100 7.92 3.19 -9.23
C ALA A 100 8.81 1.94 -9.45
N VAL A 101 8.35 0.75 -9.02
CA VAL A 101 9.16 -0.49 -9.16
C VAL A 101 9.36 -0.92 -10.62
N ARG A 102 8.49 -0.50 -11.53
CA ARG A 102 8.65 -0.72 -12.98
C ARG A 102 9.74 0.15 -13.59
N LEU A 103 9.89 1.37 -13.08
CA LEU A 103 10.99 2.26 -13.49
C LEU A 103 12.31 1.84 -12.84
N ASP A 104 12.29 1.46 -11.57
CA ASP A 104 13.46 0.98 -10.86
C ASP A 104 13.12 -0.23 -9.98
N ARG A 105 13.54 -1.42 -10.44
CA ARG A 105 13.33 -2.69 -9.75
C ARG A 105 14.16 -2.81 -8.46
N ASN A 106 15.17 -1.97 -8.28
CA ASN A 106 16.04 -1.95 -7.10
C ASN A 106 15.64 -0.87 -6.09
N TYR A 107 14.52 -0.18 -6.29
CA TYR A 107 14.04 0.79 -5.32
C TYR A 107 13.25 0.12 -4.19
N ALA A 108 13.96 -0.31 -3.14
CA ALA A 108 13.42 -1.07 -2.02
C ALA A 108 12.22 -0.43 -1.31
N PRO A 109 12.17 0.90 -1.08
CA PRO A 109 11.04 1.53 -0.40
C PRO A 109 9.71 1.33 -1.12
N ALA A 110 9.71 1.39 -2.46
CA ALA A 110 8.49 1.14 -3.23
C ALA A 110 8.02 -0.31 -3.14
N TRP A 111 8.92 -1.29 -3.05
CA TRP A 111 8.57 -2.69 -2.80
C TRP A 111 7.96 -2.89 -1.41
N ALA A 112 8.53 -2.25 -0.39
CA ALA A 112 8.03 -2.34 0.97
C ALA A 112 6.64 -1.71 1.12
N LEU A 113 6.44 -0.51 0.60
CA LEU A 113 5.14 0.17 0.63
C LEU A 113 4.08 -0.59 -0.20
N LEU A 114 4.47 -1.22 -1.31
CA LEU A 114 3.60 -2.10 -2.08
C LEU A 114 3.16 -3.33 -1.25
N ALA A 115 4.06 -3.90 -0.45
CA ALA A 115 3.73 -5.00 0.44
C ALA A 115 2.68 -4.58 1.48
N TYR A 116 2.87 -3.41 2.08
CA TYR A 116 1.94 -2.82 3.04
C TYR A 116 0.56 -2.58 2.43
N ALA A 117 0.51 -2.03 1.21
CA ALA A 117 -0.75 -1.84 0.48
C ALA A 117 -1.50 -3.18 0.27
N TYR A 118 -0.79 -4.25 -0.09
CA TYR A 118 -1.41 -5.57 -0.24
C TYR A 118 -1.91 -6.17 1.07
N SER A 119 -1.17 -6.02 2.18
CA SER A 119 -1.63 -6.53 3.48
C SER A 119 -2.88 -5.80 3.96
N TRP A 120 -2.97 -4.50 3.74
CA TRP A 120 -4.18 -3.72 4.06
C TRP A 120 -5.39 -4.16 3.23
N ILE A 121 -5.21 -4.37 1.92
CA ILE A 121 -6.29 -4.89 1.05
C ILE A 121 -6.78 -6.25 1.55
N ALA A 122 -5.88 -7.10 2.06
CA ALA A 122 -6.24 -8.40 2.64
C ALA A 122 -7.07 -8.25 3.93
N LEU A 123 -6.70 -7.33 4.83
CA LEU A 123 -7.38 -7.12 6.11
C LEU A 123 -8.83 -6.65 5.95
N PHE A 124 -9.07 -5.73 5.03
CA PHE A 124 -10.39 -5.11 4.83
C PHE A 124 -11.20 -5.75 3.69
N GLY A 125 -10.79 -6.92 3.20
CA GLY A 125 -11.58 -7.73 2.27
C GLY A 125 -11.80 -7.09 0.89
N GLY A 126 -10.83 -6.33 0.38
CA GLY A 126 -10.95 -5.62 -0.89
C GLY A 126 -11.08 -6.56 -2.11
N ASP A 127 -12.29 -7.01 -2.40
CA ASP A 127 -13.03 -6.80 -3.65
C ASP A 127 -14.41 -7.46 -3.50
N ALA A 128 -15.40 -6.69 -3.09
CA ALA A 128 -16.80 -6.90 -3.44
C ALA A 128 -17.21 -5.67 -4.25
N GLY A 129 -17.38 -5.82 -5.57
CA GLY A 129 -17.86 -4.75 -6.45
C GLY A 129 -16.82 -4.18 -7.41
N ASP A 130 -17.16 -4.29 -8.69
CA ASP A 130 -16.62 -3.55 -9.84
C ASP A 130 -15.27 -3.94 -10.45
N ASP A 131 -15.34 -5.04 -11.20
CA ASP A 131 -14.53 -5.24 -12.42
C ASP A 131 -14.78 -4.16 -13.50
N ASN A 132 -15.86 -3.35 -13.39
CA ASN A 132 -16.27 -2.37 -14.41
C ASN A 132 -15.70 -0.95 -14.23
N VAL A 133 -15.20 -0.59 -13.05
CA VAL A 133 -14.44 0.68 -12.86
C VAL A 133 -12.95 0.48 -13.25
N ILE A 134 -12.58 -0.73 -13.67
CA ILE A 134 -11.22 -1.19 -14.03
C ILE A 134 -11.07 -1.31 -15.56
N ALA A 135 -11.84 -0.56 -16.36
CA ALA A 135 -11.61 -0.53 -17.81
C ALA A 135 -10.25 0.12 -18.16
N ASP A 136 -9.82 1.14 -17.40
CA ASP A 136 -8.58 1.88 -17.64
C ASP A 136 -7.37 1.40 -16.80
N ILE A 137 -7.58 0.45 -15.88
CA ILE A 137 -6.50 -0.19 -15.08
C ILE A 137 -6.18 -1.59 -15.66
N LYS A 138 -6.33 -1.78 -16.97
CA LYS A 138 -5.72 -2.90 -17.71
C LYS A 138 -4.24 -2.63 -17.98
N VAL A 139 -3.41 -2.47 -16.97
CA VAL A 139 -1.95 -2.38 -17.20
C VAL A 139 -1.14 -3.07 -16.12
N LEU A 140 -1.35 -4.37 -15.95
CA LEU A 140 -0.26 -5.34 -15.77
C LEU A 140 -0.85 -6.76 -15.92
N PRO A 141 -0.51 -7.55 -16.94
CA PRO A 141 -0.59 -8.99 -16.80
C PRO A 141 0.48 -9.38 -15.78
N ILE A 142 0.12 -9.36 -14.50
CA ILE A 142 0.96 -9.88 -13.40
C ILE A 142 1.30 -11.37 -13.64
N LYS A 143 0.60 -12.03 -14.57
CA LYS A 143 0.82 -13.42 -14.98
C LYS A 143 2.23 -13.72 -15.52
N GLU A 144 2.90 -12.78 -16.19
CA GLU A 144 4.15 -13.14 -16.91
C GLU A 144 5.44 -12.95 -16.10
N GLU A 145 5.49 -12.05 -15.12
CA GLU A 145 6.74 -11.80 -14.36
C GLU A 145 6.72 -12.28 -12.90
N THR A 146 5.56 -12.69 -12.35
CA THR A 146 5.53 -13.14 -10.96
C THR A 146 6.07 -14.55 -10.76
N GLY A 147 5.92 -15.47 -11.72
CA GLY A 147 6.34 -16.87 -11.53
C GLY A 147 5.80 -17.51 -10.25
N ILE A 148 4.80 -16.88 -9.61
CA ILE A 148 4.09 -17.45 -8.49
C ILE A 148 3.01 -18.29 -9.14
N GLU A 149 3.38 -19.52 -9.49
CA GLU A 149 2.43 -20.61 -9.30
C GLU A 149 1.89 -20.41 -7.88
N SER A 150 0.58 -20.20 -7.76
CA SER A 150 -0.04 -20.13 -6.44
C SER A 150 0.44 -21.35 -5.68
N VAL A 151 1.20 -21.18 -4.62
CA VAL A 151 1.57 -22.28 -3.71
C VAL A 151 0.38 -22.58 -2.79
N LEU A 152 -0.84 -22.33 -3.27
CA LEU A 152 -2.02 -23.00 -2.77
C LEU A 152 -1.87 -24.45 -3.25
N PRO A 153 -1.69 -25.41 -2.34
CA PRO A 153 -1.79 -26.81 -2.74
C PRO A 153 -3.15 -26.97 -3.45
N ALA A 154 -3.18 -27.64 -4.59
CA ALA A 154 -4.40 -27.77 -5.40
C ALA A 154 -5.61 -28.32 -4.61
N SER A 155 -5.35 -29.03 -3.50
CA SER A 155 -6.37 -29.52 -2.57
C SER A 155 -7.06 -28.43 -1.73
N PHE A 156 -6.53 -27.21 -1.65
CA PHE A 156 -7.08 -26.09 -0.86
C PHE A 156 -7.82 -25.05 -1.72
N SER A 157 -7.48 -24.91 -3.00
CA SER A 157 -8.06 -23.88 -3.88
C SER A 157 -9.55 -24.07 -4.16
N ASP A 158 -10.06 -25.29 -4.05
CA ASP A 158 -11.44 -25.62 -4.40
C ASP A 158 -12.42 -25.45 -3.23
N ILE A 159 -11.89 -25.29 -2.02
CA ILE A 159 -12.64 -25.38 -0.76
C ILE A 159 -12.80 -24.01 -0.09
N LEU A 160 -11.86 -23.08 -0.31
CA LEU A 160 -11.93 -21.73 0.23
C LEU A 160 -13.04 -20.90 -0.43
N SER A 161 -13.68 -20.02 0.34
CA SER A 161 -14.54 -18.99 -0.25
C SER A 161 -13.74 -18.04 -1.15
N GLU A 162 -14.38 -17.44 -2.15
CA GLU A 162 -13.72 -16.46 -3.03
C GLU A 162 -13.11 -15.28 -2.24
N GLY A 163 -13.76 -14.86 -1.14
CA GLY A 163 -13.20 -13.85 -0.24
C GLY A 163 -11.89 -14.29 0.43
N GLN A 164 -11.83 -15.52 0.94
CA GLN A 164 -10.62 -16.08 1.55
C GLN A 164 -9.48 -16.26 0.53
N LYS A 165 -9.79 -16.73 -0.69
CA LYS A 165 -8.80 -16.83 -1.77
C LYS A 165 -8.20 -15.47 -2.12
N ARG A 166 -9.04 -14.43 -2.23
CA ARG A 166 -8.59 -13.05 -2.49
C ARG A 166 -7.69 -12.54 -1.37
N LYS A 167 -8.09 -12.74 -0.12
CA LYS A 167 -7.31 -12.36 1.07
C LYS A 167 -5.93 -13.02 1.07
N LEU A 168 -5.88 -14.35 0.93
CA LEU A 168 -4.63 -15.12 0.88
C LEU A 168 -3.72 -14.66 -0.26
N LYS A 169 -4.26 -14.47 -1.46
CA LYS A 169 -3.50 -13.97 -2.61
C LYS A 169 -2.88 -12.59 -2.35
N CYS A 170 -3.59 -11.71 -1.64
CA CYS A 170 -3.06 -10.42 -1.23
C CYS A 170 -1.93 -10.56 -0.20
N ILE A 171 -2.08 -11.44 0.81
CA ILE A 171 -1.01 -11.71 1.79
C ILE A 171 0.23 -12.29 1.10
N GLU A 172 0.07 -13.23 0.16
CA GLU A 172 1.19 -13.79 -0.61
C GLU A 172 1.92 -12.74 -1.44
N ARG A 173 1.18 -11.83 -2.07
CA ARG A 173 1.76 -10.68 -2.78
C ARG A 173 2.50 -9.75 -1.83
N ALA A 174 2.00 -9.53 -0.62
CA ALA A 174 2.70 -8.75 0.41
C ALA A 174 4.04 -9.41 0.78
N ILE A 175 4.03 -10.72 1.05
CA ILE A 175 5.26 -11.50 1.34
C ILE A 175 6.27 -11.43 0.19
N TYR A 176 5.80 -11.56 -1.05
CA TYR A 176 6.68 -11.46 -2.21
C TYR A 176 7.35 -10.08 -2.30
N CYS A 177 6.56 -9.01 -2.18
CA CYS A 177 7.08 -7.64 -2.29
C CYS A 177 8.08 -7.32 -1.18
N ILE A 178 7.79 -7.68 0.08
CA ILE A 178 8.71 -7.41 1.19
C ILE A 178 10.00 -8.24 1.09
N ARG A 179 9.94 -9.45 0.53
CA ARG A 179 11.16 -10.24 0.22
C ARG A 179 12.01 -9.59 -0.85
N LYS A 180 11.41 -8.92 -1.86
CA LYS A 180 12.16 -8.13 -2.84
C LYS A 180 12.85 -6.95 -2.18
N ALA A 181 12.15 -6.21 -1.31
CA ALA A 181 12.75 -5.13 -0.53
C ALA A 181 13.94 -5.64 0.32
N LEU A 182 13.77 -6.75 1.04
CA LEU A 182 14.85 -7.36 1.83
C LEU A 182 16.02 -7.90 1.00
N LYS A 183 15.79 -8.31 -0.25
CA LYS A 183 16.91 -8.71 -1.13
C LYS A 183 17.82 -7.52 -1.44
N ILE A 184 17.24 -6.32 -1.53
CA ILE A 184 17.95 -5.07 -1.82
C ILE A 184 18.55 -4.50 -0.53
N GLU A 185 17.78 -4.51 0.57
CA GLU A 185 18.20 -4.01 1.90
C GLU A 185 18.06 -5.10 2.97
N PRO A 186 19.01 -6.06 3.07
CA PRO A 186 18.87 -7.23 3.95
C PRO A 186 18.86 -6.89 5.45
N LEU A 187 19.51 -5.79 5.84
CA LEU A 187 19.67 -5.38 7.23
C LEU A 187 18.52 -4.49 7.73
N ASN A 188 17.54 -4.18 6.88
CA ASN A 188 16.41 -3.34 7.26
C ASN A 188 15.48 -4.09 8.23
N THR A 189 15.54 -3.73 9.52
CA THR A 189 14.82 -4.41 10.59
C THR A 189 13.30 -4.26 10.49
N ALA A 190 12.82 -3.12 9.98
CA ALA A 190 11.40 -2.89 9.73
C ALA A 190 10.86 -3.86 8.67
N TYR A 191 11.60 -4.07 7.58
CA TYR A 191 11.19 -5.03 6.55
C TYR A 191 11.18 -6.47 7.06
N GLN A 192 12.16 -6.83 7.89
CA GLN A 192 12.19 -8.15 8.55
C GLN A 192 10.99 -8.34 9.49
N PHE A 193 10.62 -7.31 10.25
CA PHE A 193 9.45 -7.33 11.10
C PHE A 193 8.16 -7.54 10.30
N HIS A 194 7.94 -6.76 9.23
CA HIS A 194 6.75 -6.92 8.38
C HIS A 194 6.69 -8.29 7.70
N LEU A 195 7.82 -8.85 7.25
CA LEU A 195 7.85 -10.20 6.69
C LEU A 195 7.36 -11.24 7.71
N LYS A 196 7.80 -11.16 8.97
CA LYS A 196 7.33 -12.05 10.05
C LYS A 196 5.82 -11.91 10.25
N GLN A 197 5.31 -10.67 10.30
CA GLN A 197 3.87 -10.39 10.45
C GLN A 197 3.05 -11.00 9.32
N TYR A 198 3.44 -10.79 8.06
CA TYR A 198 2.69 -11.32 6.91
C TYR A 198 2.75 -12.85 6.84
N CYS A 199 3.88 -13.46 7.20
CA CYS A 199 3.97 -14.92 7.27
C CYS A 199 3.08 -15.50 8.38
N HIS A 200 3.02 -14.84 9.54
CA HIS A 200 2.10 -15.22 10.61
C HIS A 200 0.64 -15.11 10.14
N GLN A 201 0.23 -13.97 9.58
CA GLN A 201 -1.12 -13.77 9.02
C GLN A 201 -1.49 -14.86 8.01
N ARG A 202 -0.60 -15.17 7.07
CA ARG A 202 -0.82 -16.25 6.10
C ARG A 202 -1.08 -17.60 6.77
N ASN A 203 -0.31 -17.94 7.80
CA ASN A 203 -0.43 -19.22 8.49
C ASN A 203 -1.72 -19.30 9.34
N GLU A 204 -2.17 -18.18 9.92
CA GLU A 204 -3.45 -18.10 10.62
C GLU A 204 -4.64 -18.38 9.70
N GLU A 205 -4.61 -17.88 8.46
CA GLU A 205 -5.63 -18.17 7.44
C GLU A 205 -5.64 -19.66 7.01
N TYR A 206 -4.55 -20.39 7.23
CA TYR A 206 -4.44 -21.83 6.96
C TYR A 206 -4.82 -22.73 8.15
N LYS A 207 -5.19 -22.16 9.32
CA LYS A 207 -5.57 -22.97 10.49
C LYS A 207 -6.83 -23.81 10.22
N PRO A 208 -6.90 -25.08 10.68
CA PRO A 208 -8.04 -25.98 10.44
C PRO A 208 -9.39 -25.39 10.85
N GLU A 209 -9.42 -24.61 11.93
CA GLU A 209 -10.62 -23.93 12.45
C GLU A 209 -11.23 -22.91 11.48
N ASN A 210 -10.41 -22.36 10.59
CA ASN A 210 -10.79 -21.42 9.55
C ASN A 210 -11.06 -22.10 8.20
N LEU A 211 -10.82 -23.42 8.12
CA LEU A 211 -11.14 -24.25 6.97
C LEU A 211 -12.59 -24.75 7.08
N PRO A 212 -13.28 -24.98 5.96
CA PRO A 212 -14.62 -25.53 5.98
C PRO A 212 -14.67 -26.88 6.68
N ARG A 213 -15.75 -27.11 7.44
CA ARG A 213 -16.00 -28.35 8.21
C ARG A 213 -15.94 -29.64 7.39
N SER A 214 -15.99 -29.58 6.07
CA SER A 214 -15.81 -30.73 5.18
C SER A 214 -14.39 -31.31 5.19
N LEU A 215 -13.45 -30.71 5.92
CA LEU A 215 -12.05 -31.14 6.10
C LEU A 215 -11.70 -31.52 7.55
N MET A 216 -12.63 -31.38 8.50
CA MET A 216 -12.47 -31.84 9.89
C MET A 216 -13.05 -33.25 10.04
#